data_AF-A0A7U9XH72-F1
#
_entry.id   AF-A0A7U9XH72-F1
#
_cell.length_a   1.000
_cell.length_b   1.000
_cell.length_c   1.000
_cell.angle_alpha   90.00
_cell.angle_beta   90.00
_cell.angle_gamma   90.00
#
_symmetry.space_group_name_H-M   'P 1'
#
loop_
_entity.id
_entity.type
_entity.pdbx_description
1 polymer ?
#
loop_
_entity_poly.entity_id
_entity_poly.type
_entity_poly.pdbx_seq_one_letter_code
_entity_poly.pdbx_strand_id
1 'polypeptide(L)'
;MENQRFTPLPFMDSHTIKNIAEQNNTALKQLFGEKIRKNFLIQIKDQVLKELGFDNLIKYYDFRWSDAEMVTGAGEAPEYDICRMVVGIHRAYSIFLTRQEVRDNERNDSYRRRLISETLEKIRFRRYAGSYFRKMTLFSGEEFLYYPLPYELFAVAVKMSLLLKDNYGLKRWQFYYGILHNGLSALTLMEDNLPGGAYPLCRGMIEIYVKFLLLNRPEALCADYEKFRMYEVEQSCCSQRYPEEFHTLFKKRICQSAKSRADYLHFGWVDSIDGYHSIVTKTPYSVYGILAYLKCKDTDRNPELEQLEYFYKSCHAYTHGSVQTAIYPVLHYFEISIMLYYVIRSTFLLLCGELDIENSIDGNDVIAMIDRDFAVLYGQYKRRSTDNFKNYYNCQKGVYENEKR
;
A
#
# COMPACT_ATOMS: atom_id res chain seq x y z
N MET A 1 -44.92 21.34 -2.80
CA MET A 1 -44.16 22.49 -3.32
C MET A 1 -43.35 22.03 -4.51
N GLU A 2 -43.17 22.93 -5.47
CA GLU A 2 -43.06 22.66 -6.91
C GLU A 2 -41.87 21.81 -7.38
N ASN A 3 -42.14 21.07 -8.47
CA ASN A 3 -41.17 20.47 -9.37
C ASN A 3 -40.11 21.50 -9.81
N GLN A 4 -38.91 21.43 -9.25
CA GLN A 4 -37.74 22.02 -9.89
C GLN A 4 -37.41 21.18 -11.12
N ARG A 5 -37.98 21.59 -12.26
CA ARG A 5 -37.50 21.19 -13.58
C ARG A 5 -36.05 21.66 -13.69
N PHE A 6 -35.13 20.71 -13.84
CA PHE A 6 -33.78 21.01 -14.32
C PHE A 6 -33.91 21.79 -15.63
N THR A 7 -33.47 23.04 -15.63
CA THR A 7 -32.99 23.69 -16.84
C THR A 7 -31.76 22.90 -17.30
N PRO A 8 -31.78 22.27 -18.49
CA PRO A 8 -30.58 21.70 -19.07
C PRO A 8 -29.54 22.82 -19.18
N LEU A 9 -28.27 22.52 -18.88
CA LEU A 9 -27.18 23.41 -19.24
C LEU A 9 -27.37 23.82 -20.72
N PRO A 10 -27.58 25.11 -21.03
CA PRO A 10 -27.64 25.54 -22.41
C PRO A 10 -26.23 25.39 -22.98
N PHE A 11 -26.13 25.06 -24.27
CA PHE A 11 -24.89 24.90 -25.04
C PHE A 11 -24.21 23.54 -24.94
N MET A 12 -24.82 22.52 -25.53
CA MET A 12 -24.14 21.56 -26.43
C MET A 12 -25.20 20.67 -27.07
N ASP A 13 -25.28 20.66 -28.40
CA ASP A 13 -26.18 19.73 -29.09
C ASP A 13 -25.66 18.28 -28.95
N SER A 14 -26.56 17.31 -29.13
CA SER A 14 -26.23 15.89 -29.00
C SER A 14 -25.08 15.44 -29.91
N HIS A 15 -24.88 16.12 -31.04
CA HIS A 15 -23.81 15.84 -31.98
C HIS A 15 -22.45 16.28 -31.43
N THR A 16 -22.39 17.45 -30.80
CA THR A 16 -21.20 17.99 -30.15
C THR A 16 -20.77 17.13 -28.96
N ILE A 17 -21.72 16.68 -28.14
CA ILE A 17 -21.45 15.76 -27.02
C ILE A 17 -20.83 14.45 -27.53
N LYS A 18 -21.40 13.90 -28.61
CA LYS A 18 -20.90 12.67 -29.22
C LYS A 18 -19.49 12.85 -29.79
N ASN A 19 -19.24 13.97 -30.48
CA ASN A 19 -17.91 14.27 -31.03
C ASN A 19 -16.85 14.42 -29.93
N ILE A 20 -17.18 15.06 -28.80
CA ILE A 20 -16.27 15.17 -27.65
C ILE A 20 -15.99 13.78 -27.04
N ALA A 21 -17.01 12.93 -26.88
CA ALA A 21 -16.83 11.58 -26.37
C ALA A 21 -15.92 10.73 -27.30
N GLU A 22 -16.07 10.87 -28.62
CA GLU A 22 -15.23 10.18 -29.60
C GLU A 22 -13.76 10.68 -29.58
N GLN A 23 -13.55 11.99 -29.41
CA GLN A 23 -12.23 12.58 -29.24
C GLN A 23 -11.57 12.09 -27.94
N ASN A 24 -12.29 12.10 -26.82
CA ASN A 24 -11.82 11.57 -25.55
C ASN A 24 -11.45 10.09 -25.65
N ASN A 25 -12.30 9.28 -26.25
CA ASN A 25 -12.02 7.86 -26.49
C ASN A 25 -10.76 7.67 -27.34
N THR A 26 -10.52 8.54 -28.33
CA THR A 26 -9.31 8.50 -29.15
C THR A 26 -8.06 8.82 -28.32
N ALA A 27 -8.11 9.86 -27.49
CA ALA A 27 -7.01 10.22 -26.59
C ALA A 27 -6.70 9.11 -25.58
N LEU A 28 -7.73 8.52 -24.95
CA LEU A 28 -7.57 7.40 -24.01
C LEU A 28 -6.94 6.17 -24.69
N LYS A 29 -7.34 5.85 -25.92
CA LYS A 29 -6.72 4.76 -26.70
C LYS A 29 -5.25 5.03 -27.01
N GLN A 30 -4.85 6.28 -27.19
CA GLN A 30 -3.44 6.64 -27.39
C GLN A 30 -2.65 6.51 -26.08
N LEU A 31 -3.19 7.01 -24.97
CA LEU A 31 -2.53 6.99 -23.66
C LEU A 31 -2.33 5.58 -23.09
N PHE A 32 -3.31 4.69 -23.27
CA PHE A 32 -3.29 3.36 -22.65
C PHE A 32 -3.11 2.20 -23.64
N GLY A 33 -3.08 2.48 -24.94
CA GLY A 33 -3.12 1.46 -25.99
C GLY A 33 -1.94 0.49 -26.00
N GLU A 34 -0.82 0.85 -25.37
CA GLU A 34 0.33 -0.03 -25.20
C GLU A 34 0.20 -0.98 -23.99
N LYS A 35 -0.67 -0.65 -23.05
CA LYS A 35 -0.85 -1.39 -21.78
C LYS A 35 -2.00 -2.40 -21.84
N ILE A 36 -2.99 -2.15 -22.71
CA ILE A 36 -4.22 -2.94 -22.88
C ILE A 36 -4.79 -2.73 -24.28
N ARG A 37 -5.53 -3.70 -24.85
CA ARG A 37 -6.13 -3.52 -26.16
C ARG A 37 -7.12 -2.34 -26.20
N LYS A 38 -6.83 -1.37 -27.07
CA LYS A 38 -7.56 -0.10 -27.28
C LYS A 38 -9.09 -0.21 -27.21
N ASN A 39 -9.72 -1.07 -28.02
CA ASN A 39 -11.18 -1.19 -28.04
C ASN A 39 -11.75 -1.95 -26.84
N PHE A 40 -10.98 -2.88 -26.26
CA PHE A 40 -11.37 -3.60 -25.06
C PHE A 40 -11.45 -2.64 -23.87
N LEU A 41 -10.46 -1.76 -23.71
CA LEU A 41 -10.46 -0.72 -22.67
C LEU A 41 -11.71 0.16 -22.72
N ILE A 42 -12.03 0.72 -23.91
CA ILE A 42 -13.19 1.61 -24.06
C ILE A 42 -14.49 0.86 -23.74
N GLN A 43 -14.62 -0.40 -24.17
CA GLN A 43 -15.78 -1.22 -23.84
C GLN A 43 -15.95 -1.41 -22.33
N ILE A 44 -14.87 -1.70 -21.59
CA ILE A 44 -14.91 -1.85 -20.13
C ILE A 44 -15.25 -0.50 -19.47
N LYS A 45 -14.59 0.59 -19.87
CA LYS A 45 -14.87 1.95 -19.37
C LYS A 45 -16.35 2.32 -19.52
N ASP A 46 -16.91 2.14 -20.71
CA ASP A 46 -18.30 2.52 -20.99
C ASP A 46 -19.28 1.67 -20.16
N GLN A 47 -18.98 0.38 -19.98
CA GLN A 47 -19.80 -0.50 -19.14
C GLN A 47 -19.68 -0.14 -17.65
N VAL A 48 -18.49 0.22 -17.16
CA VAL A 48 -18.28 0.72 -15.79
C VAL A 48 -19.07 2.01 -15.57
N LEU A 49 -19.00 2.98 -16.48
CA LEU A 49 -19.77 4.23 -16.39
C LEU A 49 -21.27 3.97 -16.37
N LYS A 50 -21.74 3.04 -17.21
CA LYS A 50 -23.14 2.63 -17.26
C LYS A 50 -23.61 1.99 -15.96
N GLU A 51 -22.82 1.07 -15.39
CA GLU A 51 -23.17 0.37 -14.14
C GLU A 51 -23.04 1.25 -12.90
N LEU A 52 -22.07 2.17 -12.89
CA LEU A 52 -21.93 3.15 -11.83
C LEU A 52 -23.16 4.06 -11.79
N GLY A 53 -23.62 4.52 -12.96
CA GLY A 53 -24.71 5.47 -13.08
C GLY A 53 -24.32 6.88 -12.64
N PHE A 54 -25.13 7.87 -13.05
CA PHE A 54 -24.81 9.29 -12.83
C PHE A 54 -24.72 9.66 -11.34
N ASP A 55 -25.65 9.17 -10.51
CA ASP A 55 -25.71 9.51 -9.09
C ASP A 55 -24.47 9.04 -8.31
N ASN A 56 -23.96 7.83 -8.60
CA ASN A 56 -22.71 7.38 -7.98
C ASN A 56 -21.49 8.05 -8.61
N LEU A 57 -21.54 8.37 -9.90
CA LEU A 57 -20.44 9.10 -10.54
C LEU A 57 -20.21 10.44 -9.83
N ILE A 58 -21.25 11.25 -9.61
CA ILE A 58 -21.14 12.53 -8.88
C ILE A 58 -20.89 12.36 -7.38
N LYS A 59 -21.12 11.16 -6.82
CA LYS A 59 -20.76 10.84 -5.43
C LYS A 59 -19.26 10.63 -5.30
N TYR A 60 -18.62 9.90 -6.22
CA TYR A 60 -17.22 9.52 -6.09
C TYR A 60 -16.24 10.45 -6.82
N TYR A 61 -16.74 11.22 -7.78
CA TYR A 61 -15.99 12.23 -8.53
C TYR A 61 -16.54 13.63 -8.23
N ASP A 62 -15.66 14.55 -7.90
CA ASP A 62 -16.01 15.96 -7.71
C ASP A 62 -16.07 16.68 -9.06
N PHE A 63 -17.28 17.03 -9.46
CA PHE A 63 -17.54 17.85 -10.64
C PHE A 63 -17.70 19.34 -10.29
N ARG A 64 -17.50 19.73 -9.03
CA ARG A 64 -17.46 21.13 -8.64
C ARG A 64 -16.08 21.66 -8.96
N TRP A 65 -15.97 22.47 -10.01
CA TRP A 65 -14.73 23.14 -10.30
C TRP A 65 -14.60 24.28 -9.29
N SER A 66 -13.69 24.15 -8.33
CA SER A 66 -13.31 25.32 -7.54
C SER A 66 -12.72 26.39 -8.46
N ASP A 67 -12.79 27.66 -8.06
CA ASP A 67 -12.17 28.75 -8.83
C ASP A 67 -10.69 28.45 -9.12
N ALA A 68 -10.00 27.79 -8.18
CA ALA A 68 -8.63 27.33 -8.34
C ALA A 68 -8.49 26.26 -9.44
N GLU A 69 -9.39 25.27 -9.51
CA GLU A 69 -9.37 24.23 -10.55
C GLU A 69 -9.77 24.76 -11.92
N MET A 70 -10.68 25.73 -11.98
CA MET A 70 -11.00 26.46 -13.21
C MET A 70 -9.78 27.21 -13.75
N VAL A 71 -9.02 27.88 -12.87
CA VAL A 71 -7.85 28.67 -13.26
C VAL A 71 -6.66 27.79 -13.60
N THR A 72 -6.46 26.68 -12.89
CA THR A 72 -5.32 25.78 -13.09
C THR A 72 -5.54 24.71 -14.17
N GLY A 73 -6.77 24.53 -14.64
CA GLY A 73 -7.14 23.43 -15.53
C GLY A 73 -7.02 22.05 -14.85
N ALA A 74 -6.93 22.01 -13.52
CA ALA A 74 -6.66 20.81 -12.74
C ALA A 74 -7.93 19.98 -12.42
N GLY A 75 -8.98 20.08 -13.23
CA GLY A 75 -10.26 19.40 -13.02
C GLY A 75 -10.16 17.87 -12.97
N GLU A 76 -11.19 17.24 -12.40
CA GLU A 76 -11.33 15.79 -12.43
C GLU A 76 -11.61 15.28 -13.85
N ALA A 77 -10.94 14.20 -14.23
CA ALA A 77 -11.18 13.48 -15.48
C ALA A 77 -11.60 12.04 -15.15
N PRO A 78 -12.90 11.79 -14.85
CA PRO A 78 -13.37 10.49 -14.39
C PRO A 78 -13.04 9.36 -15.36
N GLU A 79 -13.25 9.59 -16.67
CA GLU A 79 -12.95 8.59 -17.71
C GLU A 79 -11.47 8.19 -17.73
N TYR A 80 -10.58 9.15 -17.53
CA TYR A 80 -9.14 8.91 -17.46
C TYR A 80 -8.77 8.10 -16.21
N ASP A 81 -9.28 8.48 -15.04
CA ASP A 81 -9.03 7.77 -13.77
C ASP A 81 -9.60 6.34 -13.81
N ILE A 82 -10.81 6.15 -14.35
CA ILE A 82 -11.40 4.84 -14.58
C ILE A 82 -10.51 3.99 -15.48
N CYS A 83 -9.96 4.56 -16.56
CA CYS A 83 -9.04 3.83 -17.43
C CYS A 83 -7.74 3.44 -16.70
N ARG A 84 -7.20 4.29 -15.82
CA ARG A 84 -6.04 3.92 -14.97
C ARG A 84 -6.38 2.74 -14.07
N MET A 85 -7.56 2.71 -13.44
CA MET A 85 -8.02 1.57 -12.63
C MET A 85 -8.16 0.28 -13.45
N VAL A 86 -8.85 0.34 -14.60
CA VAL A 86 -9.03 -0.82 -15.49
C VAL A 86 -7.68 -1.37 -15.93
N VAL A 87 -6.75 -0.50 -16.32
CA VAL A 87 -5.40 -0.87 -16.73
C VAL A 87 -4.62 -1.46 -15.56
N GLY A 88 -4.65 -0.84 -14.37
CA GLY A 88 -3.95 -1.35 -13.18
C GLY A 88 -4.41 -2.75 -12.79
N ILE A 89 -5.73 -2.99 -12.75
CA ILE A 89 -6.29 -4.33 -12.49
C ILE A 89 -5.88 -5.31 -13.60
N HIS A 90 -6.06 -4.93 -14.86
CA HIS A 90 -5.69 -5.78 -16.00
C HIS A 90 -4.21 -6.17 -15.98
N ARG A 91 -3.34 -5.21 -15.65
CA ARG A 91 -1.89 -5.40 -15.59
C ARG A 91 -1.48 -6.29 -14.44
N ALA A 92 -2.07 -6.10 -13.26
CA ALA A 92 -1.86 -6.98 -12.12
C ALA A 92 -2.18 -8.44 -12.47
N TYR A 93 -3.30 -8.72 -13.12
CA TYR A 93 -3.64 -10.09 -13.56
C TYR A 93 -2.78 -10.63 -14.70
N SER A 94 -2.14 -9.75 -15.47
CA SER A 94 -1.34 -10.12 -16.64
C SER A 94 0.14 -10.35 -16.33
N ILE A 95 0.58 -10.13 -15.08
CA ILE A 95 1.98 -10.41 -14.72
C ILE A 95 2.30 -11.89 -14.98
N PHE A 96 3.37 -12.11 -15.75
CA PHE A 96 3.86 -13.41 -16.21
C PHE A 96 2.92 -14.21 -17.11
N LEU A 97 1.85 -13.60 -17.64
CA LEU A 97 1.10 -14.18 -18.75
C LEU A 97 1.81 -13.91 -20.08
N THR A 98 1.68 -14.85 -20.99
CA THR A 98 2.05 -14.68 -22.39
C THR A 98 1.08 -13.75 -23.10
N ARG A 99 1.49 -13.19 -24.24
CA ARG A 99 0.61 -12.36 -25.08
C ARG A 99 -0.66 -13.08 -25.52
N GLN A 100 -0.58 -14.39 -25.75
CA GLN A 100 -1.73 -15.19 -26.16
C GLN A 100 -2.72 -15.32 -25.00
N GLU A 101 -2.25 -15.66 -23.80
CA GLU A 101 -3.09 -15.72 -22.59
C GLU A 101 -3.75 -14.37 -22.28
N VAL A 102 -3.03 -13.25 -22.44
CA VAL A 102 -3.62 -11.90 -22.28
C VAL A 102 -4.75 -11.68 -23.30
N ARG A 103 -4.53 -12.01 -24.58
CA ARG A 103 -5.56 -11.89 -25.62
C ARG A 103 -6.77 -12.78 -25.37
N ASP A 104 -6.55 -13.98 -24.84
CA ASP A 104 -7.61 -14.92 -24.49
C ASP A 104 -8.44 -14.39 -23.31
N ASN A 105 -7.79 -13.79 -22.31
CA ASN A 105 -8.48 -13.06 -21.24
C ASN A 105 -9.33 -11.90 -21.78
N GLU A 106 -8.82 -11.07 -22.69
CA GLU A 106 -9.58 -9.96 -23.29
C GLU A 106 -10.81 -10.41 -24.12
N ARG A 107 -10.82 -11.68 -24.56
CA ARG A 107 -11.95 -12.31 -25.25
C ARG A 107 -12.92 -13.03 -24.31
N ASN A 108 -12.54 -13.20 -23.04
CA ASN A 108 -13.29 -13.96 -22.05
C ASN A 108 -14.30 -13.06 -21.31
N ASP A 109 -15.59 -13.39 -21.40
CA ASP A 109 -16.66 -12.62 -20.76
C ASP A 109 -16.66 -12.71 -19.23
N SER A 110 -16.13 -13.79 -18.64
CA SER A 110 -15.92 -13.86 -17.19
C SER A 110 -14.82 -12.90 -16.74
N TYR A 111 -13.75 -12.76 -17.51
CA TYR A 111 -12.68 -11.81 -17.22
C TYR A 111 -13.15 -10.37 -17.35
N ARG A 112 -13.96 -10.07 -18.38
CA ARG A 112 -14.61 -8.76 -18.55
C ARG A 112 -15.48 -8.39 -17.35
N ARG A 113 -16.37 -9.29 -16.93
CA ARG A 113 -17.22 -9.07 -15.74
C ARG A 113 -16.40 -8.83 -14.48
N ARG A 114 -15.29 -9.56 -14.30
CA ARG A 114 -14.36 -9.33 -13.20
C ARG A 114 -13.76 -7.93 -13.25
N LEU A 115 -13.19 -7.53 -14.40
CA LEU A 115 -12.61 -6.19 -14.54
C LEU A 115 -13.61 -5.09 -14.22
N ILE A 116 -14.86 -5.20 -14.70
CA ILE A 116 -15.91 -4.23 -14.41
C ILE A 116 -16.21 -4.18 -12.91
N SER A 117 -16.46 -5.35 -12.29
CA SER A 117 -16.76 -5.46 -10.86
C SER A 117 -15.65 -4.87 -9.99
N GLU A 118 -14.40 -5.28 -10.21
CA GLU A 118 -13.27 -4.80 -9.43
C GLU A 118 -12.98 -3.32 -9.67
N THR A 119 -13.23 -2.80 -10.88
CA THR A 119 -13.12 -1.36 -11.14
C THR A 119 -14.17 -0.59 -10.35
N LEU A 120 -15.41 -1.06 -10.31
CA LEU A 120 -16.47 -0.45 -9.49
C LEU A 120 -16.12 -0.49 -8.00
N GLU A 121 -15.54 -1.59 -7.52
CA GLU A 121 -15.01 -1.70 -6.15
C GLU A 121 -13.95 -0.61 -5.87
N LYS A 122 -12.96 -0.43 -6.77
CA LYS A 122 -11.92 0.60 -6.58
C LYS A 122 -12.48 2.02 -6.62
N ILE A 123 -13.44 2.31 -7.50
CA ILE A 123 -14.11 3.62 -7.56
C ILE A 123 -14.75 3.98 -6.21
N ARG A 124 -15.35 3.01 -5.51
CA ARG A 124 -15.95 3.25 -4.18
C ARG A 124 -14.93 3.68 -3.14
N PHE A 125 -13.67 3.27 -3.29
CA PHE A 125 -12.56 3.64 -2.41
C PHE A 125 -11.80 4.88 -2.87
N ARG A 126 -12.20 5.50 -4.00
CA ARG A 126 -11.48 6.64 -4.60
C ARG A 126 -11.16 7.75 -3.61
N ARG A 127 -12.13 8.12 -2.77
CA ARG A 127 -11.98 9.17 -1.74
C ARG A 127 -10.89 8.89 -0.71
N TYR A 128 -10.47 7.62 -0.57
CA TYR A 128 -9.40 7.19 0.34
C TYR A 128 -8.12 6.82 -0.42
N ALA A 129 -8.14 6.77 -1.75
CA ALA A 129 -7.02 6.32 -2.57
C ALA A 129 -6.82 7.21 -3.80
N GLY A 130 -7.47 6.90 -4.94
CA GLY A 130 -7.23 7.55 -6.23
C GLY A 130 -7.24 9.09 -6.21
N SER A 131 -8.03 9.71 -5.32
CA SER A 131 -8.05 11.16 -5.13
C SER A 131 -6.71 11.77 -4.65
N TYR A 132 -5.85 10.97 -4.01
CA TYR A 132 -4.54 11.37 -3.50
C TYR A 132 -3.39 11.09 -4.46
N PHE A 133 -3.63 10.31 -5.53
CA PHE A 133 -2.57 9.87 -6.43
C PHE A 133 -2.20 10.97 -7.41
N ARG A 134 -0.91 11.05 -7.75
CA ARG A 134 -0.45 12.00 -8.76
C ARG A 134 -1.04 11.60 -10.11
N LYS A 135 -1.42 12.61 -10.90
CA LYS A 135 -1.86 12.42 -12.29
C LYS A 135 -0.68 12.07 -13.22
N MET A 136 0.55 12.42 -12.81
CA MET A 136 1.79 12.11 -13.53
C MET A 136 2.84 11.61 -12.55
N THR A 137 3.52 10.52 -12.90
CA THR A 137 4.63 9.96 -12.12
C THR A 137 5.91 10.77 -12.33
N LEU A 138 6.79 10.81 -11.32
CA LEU A 138 8.09 11.47 -11.45
C LEU A 138 9.02 10.76 -12.44
N PHE A 139 8.99 9.43 -12.45
CA PHE A 139 9.73 8.59 -13.38
C PHE A 139 8.77 7.72 -14.20
N SER A 140 9.09 7.53 -15.47
CA SER A 140 8.31 6.65 -16.35
C SER A 140 8.40 5.20 -15.87
N GLY A 141 7.24 4.53 -15.78
CA GLY A 141 7.17 3.15 -15.32
C GLY A 141 5.73 2.67 -15.11
N GLU A 142 5.58 1.72 -14.19
CA GLU A 142 4.27 1.17 -13.82
C GLU A 142 3.59 2.10 -12.80
N GLU A 143 2.26 2.17 -12.85
CA GLU A 143 1.43 2.94 -11.90
C GLU A 143 0.97 1.99 -10.80
N PHE A 144 1.90 1.58 -9.94
CA PHE A 144 1.67 0.51 -8.96
C PHE A 144 0.55 0.83 -7.97
N LEU A 145 0.23 2.10 -7.68
CA LEU A 145 -0.91 2.41 -6.81
C LEU A 145 -2.26 2.10 -7.43
N TYR A 146 -2.33 1.97 -8.76
CA TYR A 146 -3.55 1.50 -9.44
C TYR A 146 -3.63 -0.03 -9.53
N TYR A 147 -2.60 -0.75 -9.06
CA TYR A 147 -2.69 -2.20 -8.94
C TYR A 147 -3.60 -2.53 -7.74
N PRO A 148 -4.36 -3.64 -7.78
CA PRO A 148 -5.44 -3.86 -6.83
C PRO A 148 -5.02 -3.82 -5.36
N LEU A 149 -3.96 -4.56 -5.00
CA LEU A 149 -3.51 -4.64 -3.60
C LEU A 149 -2.94 -3.30 -3.09
N PRO A 150 -1.97 -2.63 -3.75
CA PRO A 150 -1.51 -1.32 -3.28
C PRO A 150 -2.61 -0.27 -3.18
N TYR A 151 -3.59 -0.28 -4.11
CA TYR A 151 -4.73 0.63 -4.09
C TYR A 151 -5.52 0.49 -2.78
N GLU A 152 -5.83 -0.75 -2.41
CA GLU A 152 -6.60 -1.05 -1.20
C GLU A 152 -5.81 -0.80 0.08
N LEU A 153 -4.52 -1.16 0.10
CA LEU A 153 -3.65 -0.88 1.24
C LEU A 153 -3.52 0.63 1.48
N PHE A 154 -3.46 1.42 0.40
CA PHE A 154 -3.49 2.87 0.51
C PHE A 154 -4.83 3.37 1.06
N ALA A 155 -5.96 2.86 0.53
CA ALA A 155 -7.30 3.22 1.01
C ALA A 155 -7.47 2.93 2.51
N VAL A 156 -7.01 1.75 2.96
CA VAL A 156 -7.02 1.36 4.38
C VAL A 156 -6.12 2.26 5.21
N ALA A 157 -4.90 2.56 4.74
CA ALA A 157 -4.00 3.43 5.46
C ALA A 157 -4.56 4.87 5.62
N VAL A 158 -5.22 5.40 4.60
CA VAL A 158 -5.92 6.69 4.70
C VAL A 158 -7.13 6.60 5.63
N LYS A 159 -7.94 5.55 5.56
CA LYS A 159 -9.04 5.32 6.50
C LYS A 159 -8.56 5.29 7.95
N MET A 160 -7.49 4.56 8.23
CA MET A 160 -6.86 4.53 9.54
C MET A 160 -6.38 5.92 9.98
N SER A 161 -5.76 6.69 9.08
CA SER A 161 -5.33 8.07 9.37
C SER A 161 -6.49 8.96 9.82
N LEU A 162 -7.65 8.84 9.14
CA LEU A 162 -8.87 9.57 9.53
C LEU A 162 -9.38 9.11 10.90
N LEU A 163 -9.42 7.80 11.16
CA LEU A 163 -9.81 7.26 12.47
C LEU A 163 -8.89 7.76 13.59
N LEU A 164 -7.58 7.80 13.37
CA LEU A 164 -6.62 8.31 14.35
C LEU A 164 -6.75 9.81 14.59
N LYS A 165 -7.11 10.58 13.56
CA LYS A 165 -7.37 12.02 13.68
C LYS A 165 -8.59 12.28 14.56
N ASP A 166 -9.66 11.51 14.36
CA ASP A 166 -10.90 11.65 15.12
C ASP A 166 -10.77 11.10 16.55
N ASN A 167 -9.77 10.25 16.82
CA ASN A 167 -9.52 9.61 18.11
C ASN A 167 -8.12 9.94 18.66
N TYR A 168 -7.80 11.23 18.71
CA TYR A 168 -6.54 11.69 19.31
C TYR A 168 -6.47 11.28 20.80
N GLY A 169 -5.34 10.72 21.22
CA GLY A 169 -5.15 10.22 22.59
C GLY A 169 -5.42 8.73 22.79
N LEU A 170 -5.70 7.97 21.72
CA LEU A 170 -5.70 6.51 21.76
C LEU A 170 -4.46 5.94 22.43
N LYS A 171 -4.63 4.85 23.17
CA LYS A 171 -3.50 4.14 23.74
C LYS A 171 -2.61 3.69 22.58
N ARG A 172 -1.29 3.81 22.72
CA ARG A 172 -0.31 3.38 21.69
C ARG A 172 -0.49 4.08 20.32
N TRP A 173 -1.15 5.24 20.27
CA TRP A 173 -1.34 6.05 19.05
C TRP A 173 -0.08 6.20 18.18
N GLN A 174 1.08 6.39 18.82
CA GLN A 174 2.38 6.52 18.16
C GLN A 174 2.77 5.32 17.27
N PHE A 175 2.36 4.10 17.62
CA PHE A 175 2.64 2.90 16.82
C PHE A 175 1.80 2.90 15.56
N TYR A 176 0.50 3.18 15.70
CA TYR A 176 -0.39 3.35 14.56
C TYR A 176 0.11 4.45 13.62
N TYR A 177 0.44 5.62 14.17
CA TYR A 177 0.98 6.73 13.40
C TYR A 177 2.29 6.36 12.68
N GLY A 178 3.25 5.76 13.38
CA GLY A 178 4.54 5.37 12.80
C GLY A 178 4.42 4.32 11.69
N ILE A 179 3.50 3.36 11.85
CA ILE A 179 3.19 2.35 10.82
C ILE A 179 2.59 3.01 9.59
N LEU A 180 1.56 3.86 9.76
CA LEU A 180 0.91 4.56 8.66
C LEU A 180 1.84 5.50 7.92
N HIS A 181 2.65 6.27 8.66
CA HIS A 181 3.61 7.19 8.09
C HIS A 181 4.58 6.47 7.15
N ASN A 182 5.16 5.35 7.61
CA ASN A 182 6.10 4.58 6.80
C ASN A 182 5.39 3.83 5.65
N GLY A 183 4.21 3.28 5.89
CA GLY A 183 3.42 2.58 4.88
C GLY A 183 2.97 3.46 3.73
N LEU A 184 2.38 4.63 4.02
CA LEU A 184 1.96 5.61 3.00
C LEU A 184 3.16 6.18 2.24
N SER A 185 4.27 6.43 2.94
CA SER A 185 5.51 6.88 2.30
C SER A 185 6.07 5.83 1.32
N ALA A 186 6.09 4.56 1.73
CA ALA A 186 6.54 3.45 0.87
C ALA A 186 5.64 3.28 -0.36
N LEU A 187 4.31 3.32 -0.17
CA LEU A 187 3.32 3.28 -1.25
C LEU A 187 3.50 4.44 -2.25
N THR A 188 3.73 5.65 -1.75
CA THR A 188 3.97 6.84 -2.60
C THR A 188 5.25 6.68 -3.43
N LEU A 189 6.34 6.17 -2.83
CA LEU A 189 7.58 5.92 -3.57
C LEU A 189 7.43 4.82 -4.62
N MET A 190 6.56 3.83 -4.42
CA MET A 190 6.27 2.83 -5.45
C MET A 190 5.60 3.46 -6.68
N GLU A 191 4.63 4.36 -6.50
CA GLU A 191 3.99 5.07 -7.63
C GLU A 191 4.98 5.86 -8.48
N ASP A 192 5.91 6.54 -7.80
CA ASP A 192 6.92 7.34 -8.45
C ASP A 192 8.08 6.49 -9.02
N ASN A 193 7.94 5.16 -9.06
CA ASN A 193 8.93 4.21 -9.58
C ASN A 193 10.30 4.35 -8.88
N LEU A 194 10.27 4.61 -7.57
CA LEU A 194 11.43 4.70 -6.67
C LEU A 194 11.44 3.58 -5.61
N PRO A 195 11.26 2.29 -5.98
CA PRO A 195 11.09 1.22 -5.00
C PRO A 195 12.30 1.02 -4.08
N GLY A 196 13.52 1.35 -4.54
CA GLY A 196 14.72 1.30 -3.70
C GLY A 196 14.61 2.16 -2.43
N GLY A 197 13.94 3.32 -2.52
CA GLY A 197 13.70 4.20 -1.38
C GLY A 197 12.62 3.69 -0.42
N ALA A 198 11.79 2.73 -0.85
CA ALA A 198 10.70 2.19 -0.04
C ALA A 198 11.17 1.10 0.96
N TYR A 199 12.27 0.39 0.67
CA TYR A 199 12.77 -0.68 1.56
C TYR A 199 13.16 -0.21 2.97
N PRO A 200 13.88 0.92 3.15
CA PRO A 200 14.15 1.46 4.49
C PRO A 200 12.87 1.77 5.27
N LEU A 201 11.85 2.33 4.61
CA LEU A 201 10.55 2.64 5.21
C LEU A 201 9.82 1.35 5.60
N CYS A 202 9.80 0.34 4.72
CA CYS A 202 9.21 -0.96 5.03
C CYS A 202 9.93 -1.63 6.21
N ARG A 203 11.26 -1.54 6.27
CA ARG A 203 12.05 -2.06 7.40
C ARG A 203 11.66 -1.37 8.71
N GLY A 204 11.57 -0.05 8.72
CA GLY A 204 11.15 0.72 9.89
C GLY A 204 9.71 0.40 10.30
N MET A 205 8.81 0.26 9.33
CA MET A 205 7.41 -0.13 9.56
C MET A 205 7.30 -1.50 10.23
N ILE A 206 8.03 -2.51 9.74
CA ILE A 206 8.07 -3.86 10.34
C ILE A 206 8.59 -3.78 11.79
N GLU A 207 9.65 -3.01 12.04
CA GLU A 207 10.20 -2.83 13.38
C GLU A 207 9.18 -2.22 14.35
N ILE A 208 8.48 -1.17 13.94
CA ILE A 208 7.43 -0.53 14.74
C ILE A 208 6.30 -1.54 14.99
N TYR A 209 5.89 -2.28 13.97
CA TYR A 209 4.83 -3.28 14.07
C TYR A 209 5.16 -4.41 15.05
N VAL A 210 6.37 -4.99 15.02
CA VAL A 210 6.71 -6.06 15.97
C VAL A 210 6.83 -5.54 17.41
N LYS A 211 7.34 -4.31 17.61
CA LYS A 211 7.31 -3.65 18.92
C LYS A 211 5.87 -3.45 19.39
N PHE A 212 4.99 -3.02 18.48
CA PHE A 212 3.57 -2.85 18.75
C PHE A 212 2.89 -4.16 19.17
N LEU A 213 3.11 -5.25 18.43
CA LEU A 213 2.57 -6.57 18.78
C LEU A 213 3.01 -7.03 20.16
N LEU A 214 4.30 -6.86 20.50
CA LEU A 214 4.83 -7.24 21.80
C LEU A 214 4.20 -6.39 22.92
N LEU A 215 4.13 -5.08 22.74
CA LEU A 215 3.55 -4.15 23.71
C LEU A 215 2.03 -4.21 23.77
N ASN A 216 1.38 -4.84 22.80
CA ASN A 216 -0.06 -5.08 22.82
C ASN A 216 -0.45 -6.22 23.80
N ARG A 217 0.52 -7.03 24.22
CA ARG A 217 0.26 -8.15 25.13
C ARG A 217 0.08 -7.69 26.59
N PRO A 218 -0.70 -8.42 27.41
CA PRO A 218 -0.90 -8.08 28.82
C PRO A 218 0.37 -8.08 29.66
N GLU A 219 1.37 -8.91 29.30
CA GLU A 219 2.60 -9.06 30.09
C GLU A 219 3.62 -7.92 29.86
N ALA A 220 3.36 -7.01 28.92
CA ALA A 220 4.31 -5.98 28.54
C ALA A 220 4.09 -4.67 29.29
N LEU A 221 5.13 -4.15 29.95
CA LEU A 221 5.12 -2.89 30.67
C LEU A 221 5.34 -1.69 29.73
N CYS A 222 4.27 -1.03 29.29
CA CYS A 222 4.36 0.14 28.41
C CYS A 222 5.21 1.28 28.99
N ALA A 223 5.25 1.46 30.32
CA ALA A 223 5.98 2.56 30.95
C ALA A 223 7.51 2.48 30.70
N ASP A 224 8.09 1.27 30.68
CA ASP A 224 9.52 1.11 30.43
C ASP A 224 9.87 1.39 28.97
N TYR A 225 9.00 1.01 28.02
CA TYR A 225 9.16 1.40 26.62
C TYR A 225 9.17 2.93 26.46
N GLU A 226 8.21 3.63 27.08
CA GLU A 226 8.13 5.10 27.03
C GLU A 226 9.39 5.76 27.58
N LYS A 227 9.92 5.21 28.68
CA LYS A 227 11.16 5.68 29.32
C LYS A 227 12.38 5.52 28.40
N PHE A 228 12.53 4.35 27.76
CA PHE A 228 13.60 4.13 26.78
C PHE A 228 13.45 5.05 25.55
N ARG A 229 12.23 5.31 25.08
CA ARG A 229 11.98 6.29 24.01
C ARG A 229 12.47 7.69 24.42
N MET A 230 12.22 8.12 25.66
CA MET A 230 12.71 9.42 26.13
C MET A 230 14.24 9.48 26.20
N TYR A 231 14.91 8.37 26.54
CA TYR A 231 16.37 8.30 26.43
C TYR A 231 16.86 8.43 24.99
N GLU A 232 16.14 7.85 24.03
CA GLU A 232 16.46 7.95 22.61
C GLU A 232 16.31 9.39 22.11
N VAL A 233 15.25 10.09 22.50
CA VAL A 233 15.06 11.52 22.20
C VAL A 233 16.22 12.34 22.79
N GLU A 234 16.57 12.10 24.05
CA GLU A 234 17.66 12.82 24.70
C GLU A 234 19.01 12.60 24.00
N GLN A 235 19.29 11.35 23.61
CA GLN A 235 20.53 10.96 22.95
C GLN A 235 20.58 11.38 21.47
N SER A 236 19.46 11.44 20.76
CA SER A 236 19.43 11.77 19.32
C SER A 236 19.20 13.25 19.04
N CYS A 237 18.40 13.93 19.87
CA CYS A 237 17.86 15.26 19.57
C CYS A 237 18.29 16.35 20.56
N CYS A 238 18.64 16.01 21.80
CA CYS A 238 18.89 17.00 22.85
C CYS A 238 20.38 17.12 23.21
N SER A 239 20.88 16.33 24.16
CA SER A 239 22.25 16.45 24.65
C SER A 239 23.28 15.66 23.87
N GLN A 240 22.84 14.77 22.97
CA GLN A 240 23.71 13.80 22.30
C GLN A 240 24.48 12.87 23.27
N ARG A 241 23.96 12.74 24.49
CA ARG A 241 24.53 11.91 25.55
C ARG A 241 23.49 10.93 26.06
N TYR A 242 23.98 9.83 26.61
CA TYR A 242 23.13 8.88 27.32
C TYR A 242 22.85 9.41 28.74
N PRO A 243 21.59 9.40 29.21
CA PRO A 243 21.27 9.77 30.58
C PRO A 243 21.95 8.85 31.62
N GLU A 244 22.26 9.38 32.81
CA GLU A 244 22.88 8.60 33.90
C GLU A 244 22.04 7.40 34.33
N GLU A 245 20.71 7.56 34.29
CA GLU A 245 19.80 6.47 34.57
C GLU A 245 19.93 5.35 33.53
N PHE A 246 20.03 5.69 32.24
CA PHE A 246 20.32 4.72 31.18
C PHE A 246 21.65 3.99 31.42
N HIS A 247 22.70 4.71 31.83
CA HIS A 247 23.99 4.08 32.15
C HIS A 247 23.90 3.08 33.29
N THR A 248 23.09 3.39 34.30
CA THR A 248 22.82 2.50 35.43
C THR A 248 22.07 1.25 34.97
N LEU A 249 21.03 1.42 34.15
CA LEU A 249 20.28 0.30 33.56
C LEU A 249 21.17 -0.57 32.67
N PHE A 250 21.98 0.05 31.79
CA PHE A 250 22.89 -0.69 30.91
C PHE A 250 23.87 -1.55 31.71
N LYS A 251 24.44 -1.05 32.82
CA LYS A 251 25.32 -1.86 33.68
C LYS A 251 24.58 -3.05 34.32
N LYS A 252 23.31 -2.87 34.67
CA LYS A 252 22.46 -3.87 35.34
C LYS A 252 21.66 -4.77 34.39
N ARG A 253 21.75 -4.56 33.07
CA ARG A 253 21.00 -5.30 32.06
C ARG A 253 21.08 -6.81 32.25
N ILE A 254 20.02 -7.52 31.93
CA ILE A 254 19.94 -8.98 32.14
C ILE A 254 20.99 -9.71 31.29
N CYS A 255 21.13 -9.33 30.01
CA CYS A 255 22.10 -9.95 29.12
C CYS A 255 23.46 -9.22 29.14
N GLN A 256 24.31 -9.61 30.09
CA GLN A 256 25.63 -9.00 30.31
C GLN A 256 26.63 -9.20 29.14
N SER A 257 26.38 -10.17 28.25
CA SER A 257 27.22 -10.39 27.07
C SER A 257 26.97 -9.36 25.95
N ALA A 258 25.82 -8.69 25.93
CA ALA A 258 25.52 -7.65 24.94
C ALA A 258 26.31 -6.37 25.25
N LYS A 259 27.15 -5.91 24.32
CA LYS A 259 28.04 -4.75 24.53
C LYS A 259 27.58 -3.46 23.85
N SER A 260 26.63 -3.56 22.91
CA SER A 260 26.13 -2.40 22.17
C SER A 260 25.19 -1.56 23.03
N ARG A 261 25.58 -0.31 23.31
CA ARG A 261 24.71 0.66 23.99
C ARG A 261 23.56 1.11 23.10
N ALA A 262 23.78 1.22 21.79
CA ALA A 262 22.74 1.60 20.84
C ALA A 262 21.63 0.55 20.80
N ASP A 263 21.98 -0.75 20.71
CA ASP A 263 20.98 -1.83 20.71
C ASP A 263 20.20 -1.84 22.03
N TYR A 264 20.89 -1.65 23.16
CA TYR A 264 20.21 -1.54 24.44
C TYR A 264 19.35 -0.28 24.57
N LEU A 265 19.71 0.84 23.93
CA LEU A 265 18.85 2.03 23.89
C LEU A 265 17.53 1.76 23.16
N HIS A 266 17.56 1.03 22.05
CA HIS A 266 16.35 0.77 21.27
C HIS A 266 15.49 -0.38 21.84
N PHE A 267 16.09 -1.33 22.56
CA PHE A 267 15.44 -2.58 22.95
C PHE A 267 15.60 -2.96 24.43
N GLY A 268 16.32 -2.20 25.24
CA GLY A 268 16.62 -2.57 26.64
C GLY A 268 15.37 -2.67 27.52
N TRP A 269 14.28 -2.00 27.15
CA TRP A 269 12.98 -2.11 27.81
C TRP A 269 12.43 -3.55 27.82
N VAL A 270 12.90 -4.46 26.96
CA VAL A 270 12.50 -5.87 27.00
C VAL A 270 12.96 -6.61 28.25
N ASP A 271 13.93 -6.07 29.00
CA ASP A 271 14.34 -6.62 30.31
C ASP A 271 13.17 -6.63 31.32
N SER A 272 12.17 -5.77 31.11
CA SER A 272 10.95 -5.67 31.93
C SER A 272 9.87 -6.71 31.59
N ILE A 273 10.04 -7.48 30.51
CA ILE A 273 9.02 -8.43 30.04
C ILE A 273 9.25 -9.79 30.68
N ASP A 274 8.27 -10.23 31.46
CA ASP A 274 8.32 -11.50 32.15
C ASP A 274 8.52 -12.68 31.19
N GLY A 275 9.52 -13.52 31.50
CA GLY A 275 9.87 -14.70 30.72
C GLY A 275 10.57 -14.41 29.38
N TYR A 276 10.81 -13.14 28.99
CA TYR A 276 11.46 -12.83 27.71
C TYR A 276 12.84 -13.48 27.58
N HIS A 277 13.70 -13.30 28.59
CA HIS A 277 15.05 -13.84 28.59
C HIS A 277 15.14 -15.36 28.81
N SER A 278 14.04 -16.00 29.20
CA SER A 278 13.98 -17.47 29.23
C SER A 278 13.85 -18.07 27.83
N ILE A 279 13.25 -17.33 26.90
CA ILE A 279 13.05 -17.73 25.50
C ILE A 279 14.18 -17.19 24.62
N VAL A 280 14.49 -15.89 24.77
CA VAL A 280 15.44 -15.18 23.91
C VAL A 280 16.77 -15.01 24.64
N THR A 281 17.65 -15.98 24.46
CA THR A 281 18.98 -15.99 25.09
C THR A 281 20.06 -15.39 24.20
N LYS A 282 19.90 -15.46 22.88
CA LYS A 282 20.82 -14.92 21.88
C LYS A 282 20.27 -13.62 21.32
N THR A 283 21.08 -12.56 21.35
CA THR A 283 20.75 -11.21 20.82
C THR A 283 19.39 -10.66 21.28
N PRO A 284 19.10 -10.61 22.60
CA PRO A 284 17.79 -10.21 23.12
C PRO A 284 17.41 -8.76 22.81
N TYR A 285 18.39 -7.87 22.68
CA TYR A 285 18.19 -6.45 22.39
C TYR A 285 18.16 -6.20 20.88
N SER A 286 17.19 -6.78 20.18
CA SER A 286 17.04 -6.62 18.73
C SER A 286 15.63 -6.93 18.26
N VAL A 287 15.30 -6.49 17.04
CA VAL A 287 14.06 -6.88 16.33
C VAL A 287 13.96 -8.41 16.22
N TYR A 288 15.07 -9.10 15.94
CA TYR A 288 15.10 -10.56 15.86
C TYR A 288 14.78 -11.22 17.20
N GLY A 289 15.20 -10.62 18.32
CA GLY A 289 14.84 -11.07 19.65
C GLY A 289 13.33 -10.99 19.88
N ILE A 290 12.72 -9.84 19.57
CA ILE A 290 11.27 -9.65 19.67
C ILE A 290 10.52 -10.66 18.79
N LEU A 291 10.94 -10.83 17.53
CA LEU A 291 10.35 -11.81 16.62
C LEU A 291 10.47 -13.24 17.14
N ALA A 292 11.62 -13.62 17.70
CA ALA A 292 11.82 -14.95 18.28
C ALA A 292 10.88 -15.19 19.47
N TYR A 293 10.70 -14.18 20.33
CA TYR A 293 9.73 -14.26 21.43
C TYR A 293 8.29 -14.39 20.93
N LEU A 294 7.88 -13.51 20.01
CA LEU A 294 6.53 -13.52 19.44
C LEU A 294 6.20 -14.86 18.78
N LYS A 295 7.10 -15.39 17.94
CA LYS A 295 6.92 -16.71 17.30
C LYS A 295 6.82 -17.86 18.30
N CYS A 296 7.54 -17.79 19.43
CA CYS A 296 7.47 -18.82 20.46
C CYS A 296 6.14 -18.77 21.23
N LYS A 297 5.57 -17.57 21.40
CA LYS A 297 4.29 -17.33 22.09
C LYS A 297 3.07 -17.46 21.18
N ASP A 298 3.29 -17.56 19.88
CA ASP A 298 2.25 -17.78 18.90
C ASP A 298 1.87 -19.27 18.84
N THR A 299 0.72 -19.62 19.41
CA THR A 299 0.20 -20.99 19.45
C THR A 299 -0.22 -21.49 18.08
N ASP A 300 -0.58 -20.57 17.19
CA ASP A 300 -1.18 -20.89 15.90
C ASP A 300 -0.11 -21.04 14.81
N ARG A 301 1.15 -20.74 15.15
CA ARG A 301 2.33 -20.75 14.26
C ARG A 301 2.05 -19.98 12.97
N ASN A 302 1.61 -18.74 13.12
CA ASN A 302 1.27 -17.91 11.97
C ASN A 302 2.52 -17.69 11.09
N PRO A 303 2.50 -18.09 9.81
CA PRO A 303 3.63 -17.91 8.91
C PRO A 303 3.98 -16.43 8.65
N GLU A 304 3.10 -15.50 9.00
CA GLU A 304 3.32 -14.05 8.88
C GLU A 304 4.61 -13.58 9.54
N LEU A 305 4.89 -14.00 10.77
CA LEU A 305 6.08 -13.54 11.51
C LEU A 305 7.38 -14.05 10.85
N GLU A 306 7.35 -15.24 10.26
CA GLU A 306 8.49 -15.78 9.50
C GLU A 306 8.72 -14.99 8.21
N GLN A 307 7.65 -14.63 7.50
CA GLN A 307 7.73 -13.80 6.31
C GLN A 307 8.25 -12.39 6.64
N LEU A 308 7.75 -11.78 7.71
CA LEU A 308 8.21 -10.46 8.16
C LEU A 308 9.68 -10.47 8.56
N GLU A 309 10.17 -11.53 9.22
CA GLU A 309 11.59 -11.68 9.52
C GLU A 309 12.44 -11.79 8.24
N TYR A 310 12.02 -12.62 7.28
CA TYR A 310 12.68 -12.76 5.98
C TYR A 310 12.78 -11.42 5.25
N PHE A 311 11.69 -10.66 5.22
CA PHE A 311 11.66 -9.36 4.55
C PHE A 311 12.43 -8.29 5.31
N TYR A 312 12.37 -8.26 6.64
CA TYR A 312 13.19 -7.34 7.45
C TYR A 312 14.69 -7.49 7.16
N LYS A 313 15.16 -8.75 7.04
CA LYS A 313 16.54 -9.07 6.65
C LYS A 313 16.82 -8.64 5.20
N SER A 314 15.89 -8.91 4.28
CA SER A 314 16.04 -8.56 2.86
C SER A 314 16.11 -7.04 2.65
N CYS A 315 15.30 -6.25 3.35
CA CYS A 315 15.36 -4.79 3.30
C CYS A 315 16.74 -4.24 3.66
N HIS A 316 17.41 -4.84 4.65
CA HIS A 316 18.77 -4.45 5.01
C HIS A 316 19.74 -4.68 3.83
N ALA A 317 19.62 -5.81 3.12
CA ALA A 317 20.41 -6.07 1.92
C ALA A 317 20.12 -5.09 0.78
N TYR A 318 18.85 -4.70 0.55
CA TYR A 318 18.49 -3.70 -0.47
C TYR A 318 18.93 -2.27 -0.10
N THR A 319 18.97 -1.94 1.20
CA THR A 319 19.35 -0.61 1.67
C THR A 319 20.87 -0.38 1.63
N HIS A 320 21.66 -1.41 1.96
CA HIS A 320 23.11 -1.31 2.03
C HIS A 320 23.84 -1.97 0.85
N GLY A 321 23.15 -2.78 0.05
CA GLY A 321 23.70 -3.35 -1.16
C GLY A 321 23.68 -2.35 -2.31
N SER A 322 24.61 -2.47 -3.25
CA SER A 322 24.63 -1.73 -4.52
C SER A 322 23.48 -2.12 -5.49
N VAL A 323 22.36 -2.62 -4.97
CA VAL A 323 21.23 -3.20 -5.70
C VAL A 323 20.14 -2.15 -5.97
N GLN A 324 20.47 -0.86 -5.83
CA GLN A 324 19.52 0.25 -6.00
C GLN A 324 18.93 0.33 -7.43
N THR A 325 19.69 -0.09 -8.43
CA THR A 325 19.24 -0.24 -9.83
C THR A 325 18.75 -1.65 -10.09
N ALA A 326 17.75 -2.08 -9.34
CA ALA A 326 17.22 -3.42 -9.55
C ALA A 326 16.43 -3.50 -10.86
N ILE A 327 16.81 -4.50 -11.65
CA ILE A 327 16.48 -4.64 -13.08
C ILE A 327 14.99 -4.88 -13.31
N TYR A 328 14.24 -5.29 -12.27
CA TYR A 328 12.86 -5.74 -12.36
C TYR A 328 11.94 -5.01 -11.37
N PRO A 329 11.39 -3.83 -11.71
CA PRO A 329 10.40 -3.11 -10.92
C PRO A 329 9.27 -3.97 -10.31
N VAL A 330 8.77 -4.95 -11.06
CA VAL A 330 7.70 -5.85 -10.60
C VAL A 330 8.12 -6.73 -9.41
N LEU A 331 9.41 -7.06 -9.27
CA LEU A 331 9.89 -7.78 -8.09
C LEU A 331 9.70 -6.93 -6.83
N HIS A 332 10.02 -5.64 -6.91
CA HIS A 332 9.84 -4.74 -5.77
C HIS A 332 8.38 -4.52 -5.45
N TYR A 333 7.54 -4.36 -6.47
CA TYR A 333 6.09 -4.34 -6.30
C TYR A 333 5.62 -5.53 -5.47
N PHE A 334 6.07 -6.75 -5.79
CA PHE A 334 5.69 -7.92 -5.01
C PHE A 334 6.15 -7.82 -3.56
N GLU A 335 7.46 -7.65 -3.34
CA GLU A 335 8.03 -7.72 -1.99
C GLU A 335 7.51 -6.59 -1.08
N ILE A 336 7.45 -5.37 -1.60
CA ILE A 336 6.94 -4.22 -0.87
C ILE A 336 5.45 -4.40 -0.56
N SER A 337 4.64 -4.82 -1.53
CA SER A 337 3.21 -5.04 -1.29
C SER A 337 2.95 -6.16 -0.30
N ILE A 338 3.78 -7.22 -0.27
CA ILE A 338 3.67 -8.29 0.74
C ILE A 338 3.99 -7.76 2.14
N MET A 339 5.06 -6.98 2.29
CA MET A 339 5.41 -6.35 3.57
C MET A 339 4.30 -5.42 4.06
N LEU A 340 3.78 -4.58 3.17
CA LEU A 340 2.69 -3.65 3.46
C LEU A 340 1.39 -4.39 3.80
N TYR A 341 1.06 -5.46 3.09
CA TYR A 341 -0.11 -6.29 3.38
C TYR A 341 -0.10 -6.79 4.82
N TYR A 342 0.96 -7.51 5.23
CA TYR A 342 1.00 -8.11 6.56
C TYR A 342 0.94 -7.09 7.67
N VAL A 343 1.56 -5.92 7.48
CA VAL A 343 1.59 -4.89 8.52
C VAL A 343 0.33 -4.03 8.52
N ILE A 344 -0.06 -3.43 7.39
CA ILE A 344 -1.19 -2.48 7.32
C ILE A 344 -2.50 -3.21 7.62
N ARG A 345 -2.74 -4.39 7.02
CA ARG A 345 -3.97 -5.16 7.24
C ARG A 345 -4.15 -5.50 8.72
N SER A 346 -3.13 -6.08 9.34
CA SER A 346 -3.21 -6.50 10.74
C SER A 346 -3.29 -5.31 11.69
N THR A 347 -2.61 -4.20 11.37
CA THR A 347 -2.71 -2.96 12.14
C THR A 347 -4.11 -2.33 12.03
N PHE A 348 -4.75 -2.40 10.86
CA PHE A 348 -6.13 -1.94 10.68
C PHE A 348 -7.11 -2.75 11.52
N LEU A 349 -6.99 -4.08 11.51
CA LEU A 349 -7.81 -4.96 12.34
C LEU A 349 -7.65 -4.68 13.83
N LEU A 350 -6.41 -4.44 14.29
CA LEU A 350 -6.14 -4.03 15.67
C LEU A 350 -6.80 -2.70 16.02
N LEU A 351 -6.72 -1.70 15.13
CA LEU A 351 -7.35 -0.40 15.35
C LEU A 351 -8.87 -0.51 15.41
N CYS A 352 -9.47 -1.24 14.48
CA CYS A 352 -10.92 -1.48 14.48
C CYS A 352 -11.37 -2.19 15.76
N GLY A 353 -10.62 -3.19 16.23
CA GLY A 353 -10.91 -3.88 17.49
C GLY A 353 -10.77 -2.99 18.72
N GLU A 354 -9.77 -2.08 18.75
CA GLU A 354 -9.62 -1.11 19.85
C GLU A 354 -10.74 -0.06 19.87
N LEU A 355 -11.23 0.32 18.70
CA LEU A 355 -12.32 1.29 18.54
C LEU A 355 -13.73 0.68 18.58
N ASP A 356 -13.83 -0.66 18.62
CA ASP A 356 -15.10 -1.41 18.52
C ASP A 356 -15.94 -1.00 17.29
N ILE A 357 -15.30 -0.94 16.13
CA ILE A 357 -15.93 -0.57 14.84
C ILE A 357 -15.76 -1.69 13.81
N GLU A 358 -16.64 -1.67 12.80
CA GLU A 358 -16.52 -2.56 11.65
C GLU A 358 -15.21 -2.34 10.88
N ASN A 359 -14.67 -3.43 10.34
CA ASN A 359 -13.49 -3.45 9.47
C ASN A 359 -13.86 -3.18 8.00
N SER A 360 -14.79 -2.25 7.77
CA SER A 360 -15.32 -1.89 6.45
C SER A 360 -14.98 -0.45 6.05
N ILE A 361 -14.97 -0.17 4.74
CA ILE A 361 -14.90 1.20 4.19
C ILE A 361 -16.20 1.48 3.46
N ASP A 362 -16.95 2.46 3.97
CA ASP A 362 -18.27 2.85 3.45
C ASP A 362 -19.21 1.63 3.23
N GLY A 363 -19.17 0.67 4.17
CA GLY A 363 -19.98 -0.55 4.13
C GLY A 363 -19.46 -1.66 3.20
N ASN A 364 -18.28 -1.50 2.58
CA ASN A 364 -17.64 -2.55 1.78
C ASN A 364 -16.60 -3.29 2.61
N ASP A 365 -16.60 -4.62 2.52
CA ASP A 365 -15.63 -5.50 3.19
C ASP A 365 -14.25 -5.38 2.54
N VAL A 366 -13.47 -4.41 3.02
CA VAL A 366 -12.13 -4.13 2.49
C VAL A 366 -11.13 -5.24 2.83
N ILE A 367 -11.35 -6.00 3.91
CA ILE A 367 -10.46 -7.10 4.32
C ILE A 367 -10.57 -8.26 3.32
N ALA A 368 -11.79 -8.66 2.96
CA ALA A 368 -11.99 -9.72 1.97
C ALA A 368 -11.39 -9.36 0.60
N MET A 369 -11.48 -8.08 0.21
CA MET A 369 -10.88 -7.60 -1.04
C MET A 369 -9.35 -7.65 -0.99
N ILE A 370 -8.75 -7.14 0.09
CA ILE A 370 -7.30 -7.18 0.34
C ILE A 370 -6.77 -8.62 0.35
N ASP A 371 -7.49 -9.55 0.98
CA ASP A 371 -7.07 -10.95 1.05
C ASP A 371 -7.15 -11.66 -0.31
N ARG A 372 -8.20 -11.37 -1.09
CA ARG A 372 -8.33 -11.85 -2.48
C ARG A 372 -7.17 -11.36 -3.33
N ASP A 373 -6.90 -10.06 -3.31
CA ASP A 373 -5.92 -9.43 -4.19
C ASP A 373 -4.47 -9.77 -3.75
N PHE A 374 -4.25 -9.97 -2.46
CA PHE A 374 -3.02 -10.55 -1.92
C PHE A 374 -2.79 -11.98 -2.40
N ALA A 375 -3.80 -12.84 -2.41
CA ALA A 375 -3.64 -14.23 -2.86
C ALA A 375 -3.20 -14.30 -4.33
N VAL A 376 -3.73 -13.43 -5.18
CA VAL A 376 -3.31 -13.28 -6.59
C VAL A 376 -1.84 -12.86 -6.66
N LEU A 377 -1.49 -11.77 -5.97
CA LEU A 377 -0.13 -11.24 -5.96
C LEU A 377 0.87 -12.28 -5.46
N TYR A 378 0.58 -12.93 -4.34
CA TYR A 378 1.48 -13.89 -3.70
C TYR A 378 1.64 -15.16 -4.57
N GLY A 379 0.59 -15.59 -5.26
CA GLY A 379 0.65 -16.65 -6.26
C GLY A 379 1.62 -16.31 -7.40
N GLN A 380 1.60 -15.06 -7.89
CA GLN A 380 2.54 -14.59 -8.90
C GLN A 380 3.97 -14.45 -8.35
N TYR A 381 4.12 -13.95 -7.13
CA TYR A 381 5.42 -13.85 -6.46
C TYR A 381 6.11 -15.23 -6.35
N LYS A 382 5.37 -16.30 -6.06
CA LYS A 382 5.90 -17.67 -6.03
C LYS A 382 6.38 -18.17 -7.38
N ARG A 383 5.86 -17.63 -8.48
CA ARG A 383 6.26 -17.99 -9.85
C ARG A 383 7.43 -17.16 -10.39
N ARG A 384 7.99 -16.24 -9.59
CA ARG A 384 9.07 -15.36 -10.04
C ARG A 384 10.29 -16.16 -10.51
N SER A 385 10.82 -15.79 -11.66
CA SER A 385 12.07 -16.31 -12.21
C SER A 385 12.66 -15.26 -13.15
N THR A 386 13.96 -15.34 -13.40
CA THR A 386 14.64 -14.46 -14.37
C THR A 386 13.96 -14.51 -15.74
N ASP A 387 13.53 -15.70 -16.18
CA ASP A 387 12.87 -15.88 -17.47
C ASP A 387 11.48 -15.24 -17.49
N ASN A 388 10.71 -15.40 -16.42
CA ASN A 388 9.39 -14.77 -16.30
C ASN A 388 9.49 -13.23 -16.30
N PHE A 389 10.48 -12.66 -15.62
CA PHE A 389 10.73 -11.21 -15.67
C PHE A 389 11.16 -10.75 -17.07
N LYS A 390 12.12 -11.44 -17.70
CA LYS A 390 12.53 -11.12 -19.07
C LYS A 390 11.37 -11.20 -20.05
N ASN A 391 10.54 -12.23 -19.96
CA ASN A 391 9.36 -12.40 -20.80
C ASN A 391 8.35 -11.26 -20.59
N TYR A 392 8.07 -10.88 -19.34
CA TYR A 392 7.20 -9.76 -19.01
C TYR A 392 7.67 -8.46 -19.68
N TYR A 393 8.94 -8.07 -19.48
CA TYR A 393 9.46 -6.81 -20.02
C TYR A 393 9.71 -6.84 -21.54
N ASN A 394 10.07 -7.99 -22.11
CA ASN A 394 10.20 -8.15 -23.57
C ASN A 394 8.82 -8.09 -24.25
N CYS A 395 7.79 -8.66 -23.63
CA CYS A 395 6.42 -8.57 -24.13
C CYS A 395 5.93 -7.12 -24.17
N GLN A 396 6.36 -6.27 -23.23
CA GLN A 396 6.09 -4.84 -23.25
C GLN A 396 6.90 -4.09 -24.30
N LYS A 397 8.21 -4.38 -24.44
CA LYS A 397 9.06 -3.74 -25.45
C LYS A 397 8.60 -4.00 -26.88
N GLY A 398 8.16 -5.21 -27.20
CA GLY A 398 7.67 -5.56 -28.54
C GLY A 398 6.31 -4.95 -28.91
N VAL A 399 5.75 -4.05 -28.09
CA VAL A 399 4.64 -3.16 -28.44
C VAL A 399 5.16 -1.94 -29.20
N TYR A 400 6.37 -1.44 -28.86
CA TYR A 400 7.00 -0.28 -29.50
C TYR A 400 7.46 -0.53 -30.95
N GLU A 401 7.69 -1.78 -31.36
CA GLU A 401 8.24 -2.09 -32.68
C GLU A 401 7.19 -2.51 -33.72
N ASN A 402 6.02 -3.01 -33.29
CA ASN A 402 5.02 -3.57 -34.20
C ASN A 402 3.93 -2.58 -34.65
N GLU A 403 3.85 -1.37 -34.08
CA GLU A 403 2.97 -0.30 -34.59
C GLU A 403 3.68 0.65 -35.59
N LYS A 404 4.95 0.36 -35.95
CA LYS A 404 5.70 1.05 -37.02
C LYS A 404 5.70 0.31 -38.36
N ARG A 405 4.89 -0.74 -38.53
CA ARG A 405 4.74 -1.47 -39.80
C ARG A 405 3.32 -1.42 -40.34
#